data_AF-A0A4P9XIH8-F1
#
_entry.id   AF-A0A4P9XIH8-F1
#
_cell.length_a   1.000
_cell.length_b   1.000
_cell.length_c   1.000
_cell.angle_alpha   90.00
_cell.angle_beta   90.00
_cell.angle_gamma   90.00
#
_symmetry.space_group_name_H-M   'P 1'
#
loop_
_entity.id
_entity.type
_entity.pdbx_description
1 polymer ?
#
loop_
_entity_poly.entity_id
_entity_poly.type
_entity_poly.pdbx_seq_one_letter_code
_entity_poly.pdbx_strand_id
1 'polypeptide(L)'
;MLLHSSPGVDYVAAAADDLNETRARYIGQSLQLFLSVLALWLFAYNLYRAISLAMWMRHFPVRLLCIVQAAAGVALSITSISTDLPGGADCHAAKWAGGVGLTLSTLCTEIMLLLKAYIVHDRPRWLLVLLVPLTIIQFGILWVIVGHAGFMLTTAHGCTVAFPAYYPWMRFALNGTVNATLSIPFLMVAVNYYRRYGSDMWACLSRDGILYMVCAIASNLAAALFSSFAWLGGMSEWMYFLDCT
;
A
#
# COMPACT_ATOMS: atom_id res chain seq x y z
N MET A 1 -13.29 -4.43 -25.99
CA MET A 1 -12.62 -5.65 -26.49
C MET A 1 -12.03 -6.34 -25.27
N LEU A 2 -12.67 -7.41 -24.78
CA LEU A 2 -12.20 -8.17 -23.62
C LEU A 2 -11.06 -9.07 -24.11
N LEU A 3 -9.82 -8.58 -23.99
CA LEU A 3 -8.65 -9.40 -24.26
C LEU A 3 -8.62 -10.55 -23.25
N HIS A 4 -8.55 -11.77 -23.76
CA HIS A 4 -8.30 -12.98 -22.97
C HIS A 4 -7.06 -12.74 -22.09
N SER A 5 -7.08 -13.23 -20.86
CA SER A 5 -5.99 -13.13 -19.88
C SER A 5 -4.76 -13.88 -20.37
N SER A 6 -4.03 -13.30 -21.32
CA SER A 6 -2.76 -13.85 -21.79
C SER A 6 -1.63 -13.34 -20.88
N PRO A 7 -0.65 -14.19 -20.57
CA PRO A 7 0.64 -13.78 -20.01
C PRO A 7 1.24 -12.57 -20.73
N GLY A 8 1.99 -11.73 -20.01
CA GLY A 8 2.58 -10.50 -20.57
C GLY A 8 3.49 -10.75 -21.78
N VAL A 9 4.15 -11.91 -21.84
CA VAL A 9 5.01 -12.31 -22.97
C VAL A 9 4.21 -12.48 -24.27
N ASP A 10 3.01 -13.06 -24.20
CA ASP A 10 2.16 -13.25 -25.38
C ASP A 10 1.67 -11.91 -25.93
N TYR A 11 1.48 -10.93 -25.04
CA TYR A 11 1.12 -9.57 -25.45
C TYR A 11 2.23 -8.90 -26.25
N VAL A 12 3.51 -9.07 -25.89
CA VAL A 12 4.61 -8.54 -26.69
C VAL A 12 4.73 -9.30 -28.01
N ALA A 13 4.61 -10.63 -27.98
CA ALA A 13 4.67 -11.48 -29.18
C ALA A 13 3.57 -11.13 -30.19
N ALA A 14 2.38 -10.71 -29.73
CA ALA A 14 1.28 -10.30 -30.59
C ALA A 14 1.55 -9.02 -31.42
N ALA A 15 2.58 -8.23 -31.09
CA ALA A 15 2.97 -7.04 -31.85
C ALA A 15 4.18 -7.27 -32.78
N ALA A 16 4.58 -8.52 -33.01
CA ALA A 16 5.80 -8.85 -33.77
C ALA A 16 5.86 -8.22 -35.17
N ASP A 17 4.72 -7.90 -35.78
CA ASP A 17 4.64 -7.28 -37.11
C ASP A 17 4.98 -5.77 -37.11
N ASP A 18 4.92 -5.07 -35.97
CA ASP A 18 5.30 -3.67 -35.83
C ASP A 18 6.43 -3.48 -34.81
N LEU A 19 7.64 -3.17 -35.33
CA LEU A 19 8.85 -2.95 -34.54
C LEU A 19 8.73 -1.78 -33.56
N ASN A 20 8.00 -0.71 -33.92
CA ASN A 20 7.84 0.46 -33.06
C ASN A 20 6.93 0.14 -31.88
N GLU A 21 5.84 -0.58 -32.13
CA GLU A 21 4.91 -1.02 -31.08
C GLU A 21 5.57 -2.04 -30.15
N THR A 22 6.30 -3.01 -30.69
CA THR A 22 7.07 -3.98 -29.90
C THR A 22 8.09 -3.29 -28.99
N ARG A 23 8.81 -2.29 -29.52
CA ARG A 23 9.78 -1.51 -28.72
C ARG A 23 9.09 -0.77 -27.56
N ALA A 24 7.95 -0.12 -27.81
CA ALA A 24 7.22 0.60 -26.78
C ALA A 24 6.76 -0.35 -25.66
N ARG A 25 6.15 -1.49 -26.03
CA ARG A 25 5.70 -2.54 -25.09
C ARG A 25 6.87 -3.07 -24.24
N TYR A 26 8.02 -3.31 -24.87
CA TYR A 26 9.22 -3.82 -24.19
C TYR A 26 9.79 -2.84 -23.15
N ILE A 27 9.79 -1.54 -23.45
CA ILE A 27 10.27 -0.50 -22.50
C ILE A 27 9.35 -0.45 -21.29
N GLY A 28 8.03 -0.43 -21.50
CA GLY A 28 7.04 -0.42 -20.42
C GLY A 28 7.16 -1.64 -19.50
N GLN A 29 7.30 -2.82 -20.09
CA GLN A 29 7.50 -4.06 -19.35
C GLN A 29 8.83 -4.08 -18.58
N SER A 30 9.92 -3.61 -19.19
CA SER A 30 11.23 -3.53 -18.54
C SER A 30 11.21 -2.60 -17.33
N LEU A 31 10.49 -1.47 -17.41
CA LEU A 31 10.34 -0.54 -16.29
C LEU A 31 9.52 -1.16 -15.15
N GLN A 32 8.41 -1.82 -15.46
CA GLN A 32 7.59 -2.54 -14.48
C GLN A 32 8.39 -3.64 -13.76
N LEU A 33 9.17 -4.43 -14.51
CA LEU A 33 10.04 -5.47 -13.95
C LEU A 33 11.10 -4.85 -13.03
N PHE A 34 11.75 -3.76 -13.47
CA PHE A 34 12.74 -3.06 -12.66
C PHE A 34 12.15 -2.56 -11.33
N LEU A 35 10.99 -1.92 -11.36
CA LEU A 35 10.28 -1.45 -10.15
C LEU A 35 9.90 -2.62 -9.23
N SER A 36 9.44 -3.73 -9.81
CA SER A 36 9.04 -4.93 -9.06
C SER A 36 10.24 -5.61 -8.38
N VAL A 37 11.40 -5.65 -9.04
CA VAL A 37 12.66 -6.15 -8.45
C VAL A 37 13.14 -5.26 -7.32
N LEU A 38 13.07 -3.94 -7.49
CA LEU A 38 13.41 -2.99 -6.43
C LEU A 38 12.50 -3.14 -5.22
N ALA A 39 11.19 -3.24 -5.45
CA ALA A 39 10.19 -3.48 -4.40
C ALA A 39 10.44 -4.81 -3.68
N LEU A 40 10.72 -5.89 -4.42
CA LEU A 40 11.06 -7.19 -3.85
C LEU A 40 12.27 -7.08 -2.92
N TRP A 41 13.33 -6.40 -3.36
CA TRP A 41 14.53 -6.21 -2.55
C TRP A 41 14.24 -5.43 -1.26
N LEU A 42 13.48 -4.33 -1.34
CA LEU A 42 13.07 -3.53 -0.18
C LEU A 42 12.23 -4.33 0.81
N PHE A 43 11.21 -5.04 0.33
CA PHE A 43 10.35 -5.85 1.20
C PHE A 43 11.08 -7.07 1.78
N ALA A 44 11.98 -7.71 1.02
CA ALA A 44 12.80 -8.79 1.52
C ALA A 44 13.78 -8.31 2.61
N TYR A 45 14.38 -7.13 2.41
CA TYR A 45 15.24 -6.50 3.42
C TYR A 45 14.45 -6.17 4.70
N ASN A 46 13.26 -5.57 4.55
CA ASN A 46 12.37 -5.26 5.67
C ASN A 46 11.91 -6.53 6.40
N LEU A 47 11.59 -7.60 5.66
CA LEU A 47 11.21 -8.89 6.23
C LEU A 47 12.37 -9.50 7.01
N TYR A 48 13.57 -9.51 6.45
CA TYR A 48 14.77 -9.99 7.13
C TYR A 48 15.02 -9.23 8.44
N ARG A 49 14.92 -7.89 8.41
CA ARG A 49 15.07 -7.03 9.60
C ARG A 49 13.98 -7.30 10.62
N ALA A 50 12.73 -7.43 10.20
CA ALA A 50 11.60 -7.71 11.08
C ALA A 50 11.71 -9.07 11.77
N ILE A 51 12.09 -10.12 11.01
CA ILE A 51 12.36 -11.47 11.56
C ILE A 51 13.52 -11.42 12.54
N SER A 52 14.62 -10.76 12.17
CA SER A 52 15.78 -10.59 13.04
C SER A 52 15.35 -9.96 14.37
N LEU A 53 14.68 -8.81 14.33
CA LEU A 53 14.18 -8.14 15.54
C LEU A 53 13.21 -9.03 16.35
N ALA A 54 12.35 -9.80 15.68
CA ALA A 54 11.40 -10.71 16.33
C ALA A 54 12.08 -11.81 17.13
N MET A 55 13.22 -12.34 16.65
CA MET A 55 13.98 -13.36 17.38
C MET A 55 14.60 -12.82 18.68
N TRP A 56 14.93 -11.53 18.76
CA TRP A 56 15.68 -10.95 19.89
C TRP A 56 14.83 -10.46 21.07
N MET A 57 13.53 -10.20 20.91
CA MET A 57 12.71 -9.76 22.07
C MET A 57 11.31 -10.37 22.11
N ARG A 58 10.80 -10.50 23.34
CA ARG A 58 9.65 -11.34 23.71
C ARG A 58 8.27 -10.70 23.52
N HIS A 59 8.19 -9.41 23.15
CA HIS A 59 6.91 -8.71 22.94
C HIS A 59 6.39 -8.88 21.50
N PHE A 60 5.24 -9.55 21.38
CA PHE A 60 4.79 -10.27 20.19
C PHE A 60 3.97 -9.49 19.12
N PRO A 61 3.00 -8.61 19.45
CA PRO A 61 1.96 -8.25 18.48
C PRO A 61 2.43 -7.31 17.36
N VAL A 62 3.16 -6.25 17.68
CA VAL A 62 3.61 -5.25 16.68
C VAL A 62 4.55 -5.88 15.65
N ARG A 63 5.37 -6.83 16.08
CA ARG A 63 6.37 -7.48 15.21
C ARG A 63 5.74 -8.44 14.23
N LEU A 64 4.73 -9.18 14.69
CA LEU A 64 3.98 -10.07 13.81
C LEU A 64 3.32 -9.26 12.69
N LEU A 65 2.76 -8.09 13.01
CA LEU A 65 2.19 -7.19 11.99
C LEU A 65 3.26 -6.74 10.97
N CYS A 66 4.45 -6.32 11.43
CA CYS A 66 5.54 -5.95 10.52
C CYS A 66 6.00 -7.11 9.63
N ILE A 67 6.08 -8.34 10.16
CA ILE A 67 6.43 -9.53 9.38
C ILE A 67 5.33 -9.82 8.36
N VAL A 68 4.07 -9.81 8.77
CA VAL A 68 2.91 -10.05 7.88
C VAL A 68 2.87 -9.02 6.75
N GLN A 69 3.06 -7.73 7.07
CA GLN A 69 3.10 -6.65 6.09
C GLN A 69 4.27 -6.82 5.11
N ALA A 70 5.48 -7.09 5.61
CA ALA A 70 6.65 -7.27 4.75
C ALA A 70 6.53 -8.54 3.88
N ALA A 71 6.01 -9.64 4.43
CA ALA A 71 5.77 -10.88 3.70
C ALA A 71 4.71 -10.69 2.60
N ALA A 72 3.66 -9.92 2.86
CA ALA A 72 2.67 -9.57 1.86
C ALA A 72 3.29 -8.75 0.71
N GLY A 73 4.17 -7.80 1.01
CA GLY A 73 4.92 -7.03 0.01
C GLY A 73 5.86 -7.90 -0.83
N VAL A 74 6.55 -8.88 -0.21
CA VAL A 74 7.35 -9.88 -0.93
C VAL A 74 6.47 -10.72 -1.86
N ALA A 75 5.35 -11.25 -1.36
CA ALA A 75 4.43 -12.06 -2.17
C ALA A 75 3.90 -11.29 -3.38
N LEU A 76 3.47 -10.04 -3.17
CA LEU A 76 3.05 -9.14 -4.24
C LEU A 76 4.14 -8.92 -5.28
N SER A 77 5.37 -8.66 -4.84
CA SER A 77 6.49 -8.39 -5.75
C SER A 77 6.87 -9.63 -6.57
N ILE A 78 6.82 -10.83 -5.95
CA ILE A 78 7.02 -12.11 -6.66
C ILE A 78 5.92 -12.34 -7.69
N THR A 79 4.64 -12.11 -7.34
CA THR A 79 3.53 -12.21 -8.29
C THR A 79 3.68 -11.21 -9.43
N SER A 80 4.17 -10.00 -9.15
CA SER A 80 4.38 -8.97 -10.18
C SER A 80 5.50 -9.39 -11.15
N ILE A 81 6.64 -9.85 -10.64
CA ILE A 81 7.74 -10.37 -11.47
C ILE A 81 7.29 -11.59 -12.27
N SER A 82 6.45 -12.46 -11.68
CA SER A 82 5.98 -13.63 -12.41
C SER A 82 5.05 -13.28 -13.56
N THR A 83 4.38 -12.11 -13.58
CA THR A 83 3.60 -11.70 -14.76
C THR A 83 4.47 -11.44 -16.00
N ASP A 84 5.77 -11.19 -15.81
CA ASP A 84 6.72 -10.92 -16.90
C ASP A 84 7.38 -12.18 -17.47
N LEU A 85 7.20 -13.33 -16.81
CA LEU A 85 7.80 -14.61 -17.23
C LEU A 85 6.85 -15.41 -18.15
N PRO A 86 7.40 -16.18 -19.11
CA PRO A 86 6.59 -17.07 -19.95
C PRO A 86 5.91 -18.14 -19.09
N GLY A 87 4.59 -18.30 -19.23
CA GLY A 87 3.79 -19.20 -18.40
C GLY A 87 3.63 -18.76 -16.94
N GLY A 88 3.88 -17.48 -16.66
CA GLY A 88 3.79 -16.88 -15.34
C GLY A 88 2.37 -16.55 -14.88
N ALA A 89 2.25 -15.63 -13.91
CA ALA A 89 0.95 -15.28 -13.34
C ALA A 89 0.11 -14.42 -14.30
N ASP A 90 -1.20 -14.65 -14.31
CA ASP A 90 -2.13 -13.81 -15.06
C ASP A 90 -2.26 -12.42 -14.41
N CYS A 91 -2.62 -11.43 -15.22
CA CYS A 91 -3.04 -10.10 -14.76
C CYS A 91 -4.08 -10.13 -13.64
N HIS A 92 -4.97 -11.12 -13.66
CA HIS A 92 -5.98 -11.30 -12.63
C HIS A 92 -5.36 -11.69 -11.28
N ALA A 93 -4.34 -12.56 -11.28
CA ALA A 93 -3.62 -12.93 -10.07
C ALA A 93 -2.85 -11.73 -9.50
N ALA A 94 -2.22 -10.92 -10.36
CA ALA A 94 -1.57 -9.67 -9.95
C ALA A 94 -2.57 -8.67 -9.33
N LYS A 95 -3.76 -8.51 -9.93
CA LYS A 95 -4.84 -7.68 -9.37
C LYS A 95 -5.24 -8.14 -7.97
N TRP A 96 -5.45 -9.45 -7.79
CA TRP A 96 -5.80 -10.03 -6.50
C TRP A 96 -4.68 -9.88 -5.46
N ALA A 97 -3.45 -10.19 -5.83
CA ALA A 97 -2.29 -10.02 -4.96
C ALA A 97 -2.12 -8.56 -4.54
N GLY A 98 -2.29 -7.61 -5.48
CA GLY A 98 -2.24 -6.18 -5.22
C GLY A 98 -3.35 -5.73 -4.27
N GLY A 99 -4.60 -6.12 -4.55
CA GLY A 99 -5.74 -5.78 -3.69
C GLY A 99 -5.60 -6.29 -2.27
N VAL A 100 -5.25 -7.58 -2.10
CA VAL A 100 -5.05 -8.20 -0.79
C VAL A 100 -3.84 -7.59 -0.07
N GLY A 101 -2.71 -7.43 -0.76
CA GLY A 101 -1.50 -6.87 -0.19
C GLY A 101 -1.68 -5.44 0.31
N LEU A 102 -2.31 -4.58 -0.49
CA LEU A 102 -2.61 -3.19 -0.11
C LEU A 102 -3.57 -3.12 1.08
N THR A 103 -4.62 -3.93 1.08
CA THR A 103 -5.60 -3.97 2.19
C THR A 103 -4.93 -4.46 3.47
N LEU A 104 -4.14 -5.53 3.38
CA LEU A 104 -3.43 -6.10 4.53
C LEU A 104 -2.39 -5.13 5.10
N SER A 105 -1.64 -4.43 4.24
CA SER A 105 -0.70 -3.38 4.66
C SER A 105 -1.42 -2.26 5.41
N THR A 106 -2.55 -1.78 4.87
CA THR A 106 -3.36 -0.74 5.50
C THR A 106 -3.86 -1.18 6.87
N LEU A 107 -4.42 -2.40 6.97
CA LEU A 107 -4.87 -2.96 8.24
C LEU A 107 -3.72 -3.11 9.26
N CYS A 108 -2.53 -3.51 8.82
CA CYS A 108 -1.36 -3.61 9.71
C CYS A 108 -0.97 -2.24 10.28
N THR A 109 -0.92 -1.20 9.46
CA THR A 109 -0.63 0.18 9.88
C THR A 109 -1.70 0.69 10.85
N GLU A 110 -2.98 0.48 10.56
CA GLU A 110 -4.09 0.88 11.43
C GLU A 110 -4.06 0.20 12.79
N ILE A 111 -3.85 -1.13 12.81
CA ILE A 111 -3.72 -1.88 14.07
C ILE A 111 -2.50 -1.38 14.85
N MET A 112 -1.39 -1.05 14.20
CA MET A 112 -0.22 -0.49 14.88
C MET A 112 -0.51 0.87 15.53
N LEU A 113 -1.18 1.78 14.81
CA LEU A 113 -1.59 3.08 15.34
C LEU A 113 -2.56 2.93 16.51
N LEU A 114 -3.52 2.01 16.40
CA LEU A 114 -4.45 1.73 17.48
C LEU A 114 -3.73 1.17 18.71
N LEU A 115 -2.82 0.22 18.55
CA LEU A 115 -2.06 -0.34 19.69
C LEU A 115 -1.32 0.77 20.45
N LYS A 116 -0.74 1.73 19.72
CA LYS A 116 -0.10 2.92 20.33
C LYS A 116 -1.12 3.79 21.07
N ALA A 117 -2.25 4.11 20.44
CA ALA A 117 -3.31 4.90 21.06
C ALA A 117 -3.91 4.21 22.30
N TYR A 118 -4.12 2.89 22.22
CA TYR A 118 -4.68 2.07 23.30
C TYR A 118 -3.78 2.04 24.53
N ILE A 119 -2.46 1.95 24.34
CA ILE A 119 -1.49 2.00 25.45
C ILE A 119 -1.48 3.38 26.08
N VAL A 120 -1.54 4.45 25.28
CA VAL A 120 -1.47 5.84 25.75
C VAL A 120 -2.73 6.28 26.51
N HIS A 121 -3.92 5.78 26.13
CA HIS A 121 -5.20 6.15 26.74
C HIS A 121 -5.61 5.27 27.94
N ASP A 122 -4.69 4.50 28.51
CA ASP A 122 -4.96 3.56 29.61
C ASP A 122 -6.02 2.49 29.25
N ARG A 123 -5.90 1.93 28.04
CA ARG A 123 -6.65 0.74 27.59
C ARG A 123 -8.19 0.87 27.58
N PRO A 124 -8.77 1.97 27.07
CA PRO A 124 -10.21 2.12 27.13
C PRO A 124 -10.88 1.25 26.06
N ARG A 125 -11.94 0.52 26.45
CA ARG A 125 -12.64 -0.42 25.56
C ARG A 125 -13.31 0.27 24.35
N TRP A 126 -13.63 1.57 24.45
CA TRP A 126 -14.27 2.31 23.36
C TRP A 126 -13.40 2.40 22.11
N LEU A 127 -12.07 2.42 22.24
CA LEU A 127 -11.14 2.42 21.10
C LEU A 127 -11.25 1.13 20.27
N LEU A 128 -11.49 -0.01 20.93
CA LEU A 128 -11.73 -1.28 20.23
C LEU A 128 -13.06 -1.29 19.49
N VAL A 129 -14.10 -0.71 20.09
CA VAL A 129 -15.42 -0.56 19.45
C VAL A 129 -15.33 0.32 18.21
N LEU A 130 -14.49 1.35 18.22
CA LEU A 130 -14.25 2.23 17.08
C LEU A 130 -13.40 1.57 15.98
N LEU A 131 -12.49 0.67 16.34
CA LEU A 131 -11.66 -0.07 15.36
C LEU A 131 -12.50 -0.98 14.47
N VAL A 132 -13.38 -1.78 15.05
CA VAL A 132 -14.17 -2.79 14.31
C VAL A 132 -14.84 -2.22 13.05
N PRO A 133 -15.62 -1.12 13.12
CA PRO A 133 -16.24 -0.56 11.92
C PRO A 133 -15.22 0.02 10.94
N LEU A 134 -14.14 0.64 11.41
CA LEU A 134 -13.08 1.17 10.53
C LEU A 134 -12.41 0.04 9.72
N THR A 135 -12.08 -1.07 10.38
CA THR A 135 -11.53 -2.26 9.74
C THR A 135 -12.50 -2.85 8.71
N ILE A 136 -13.80 -2.91 9.04
CA ILE A 136 -14.83 -3.39 8.11
C ILE A 136 -14.87 -2.53 6.85
N ILE A 137 -14.82 -1.20 7.01
CA ILE A 137 -14.84 -0.25 5.89
C ILE A 137 -13.62 -0.44 4.98
N GLN A 138 -12.45 -0.80 5.52
CA GLN A 138 -11.25 -1.06 4.71
C GLN A 138 -11.40 -2.26 3.76
N PHE A 139 -12.20 -3.27 4.11
CA PHE A 139 -12.54 -4.35 3.16
C PHE A 139 -13.37 -3.85 1.98
N GLY A 140 -14.03 -2.70 2.10
CA GLY A 140 -14.68 -2.02 0.98
C GLY A 140 -13.70 -1.66 -0.14
N ILE A 141 -12.44 -1.30 0.20
CA ILE A 141 -11.40 -1.04 -0.80
C ILE A 141 -11.10 -2.32 -1.59
N LEU A 142 -10.89 -3.44 -0.89
CA LEU A 142 -10.65 -4.73 -1.53
C LEU A 142 -11.81 -5.12 -2.47
N TRP A 143 -13.05 -4.93 -2.01
CA TRP A 143 -14.25 -5.20 -2.81
C TRP A 143 -14.27 -4.38 -4.11
N VAL A 144 -13.91 -3.11 -4.07
CA VAL A 144 -13.85 -2.25 -5.26
C VAL A 144 -12.74 -2.69 -6.20
N ILE A 145 -11.53 -3.00 -5.70
CA ILE A 145 -10.42 -3.49 -6.54
C ILE A 145 -10.79 -4.80 -7.24
N VAL A 146 -11.35 -5.74 -6.49
CA VAL A 146 -11.66 -7.07 -7.02
C VAL A 146 -12.87 -7.04 -7.95
N GLY A 147 -13.95 -6.38 -7.53
CA GLY A 147 -15.24 -6.44 -8.21
C GLY A 147 -15.44 -5.39 -9.32
N HIS A 148 -14.79 -4.22 -9.21
CA HIS A 148 -15.07 -3.08 -10.10
C HIS A 148 -13.87 -2.64 -10.92
N ALA A 149 -12.64 -2.90 -10.46
CA ALA A 149 -11.47 -2.53 -11.24
C ALA A 149 -11.29 -3.48 -12.43
N GLY A 150 -11.20 -2.88 -13.62
CA GLY A 150 -10.80 -3.58 -14.85
C GLY A 150 -9.29 -3.74 -14.90
N PHE A 151 -8.81 -4.58 -15.82
CA PHE A 151 -7.40 -4.61 -16.19
C PHE A 151 -7.26 -4.17 -17.63
N MET A 152 -6.19 -3.43 -17.92
CA MET A 152 -5.83 -3.03 -19.27
C MET A 152 -4.34 -3.29 -19.48
N LEU A 153 -4.03 -3.93 -20.61
CA LEU A 153 -2.67 -4.01 -21.10
C LEU A 153 -2.42 -2.79 -21.98
N THR A 154 -1.48 -1.96 -21.58
CA THR A 154 -1.12 -0.75 -22.32
C THR A 154 0.28 -0.89 -22.88
N THR A 155 0.55 -0.22 -24.00
CA THR A 155 1.90 -0.24 -24.59
C THR A 155 2.94 0.42 -23.71
N ALA A 156 2.53 1.36 -22.85
CA ALA A 156 3.43 2.08 -21.96
C ALA A 156 3.68 1.34 -20.63
N HIS A 157 2.77 0.46 -20.21
CA HIS A 157 2.81 -0.21 -18.92
C HIS A 157 2.14 -1.58 -19.06
N GLY A 158 2.85 -2.66 -18.69
CA GLY A 158 2.44 -4.04 -18.94
C GLY A 158 1.03 -4.34 -18.44
N CYS A 159 0.90 -4.81 -17.20
CA CYS A 159 -0.41 -5.10 -16.61
C CYS A 159 -0.83 -3.97 -15.66
N THR A 160 -1.86 -3.21 -16.01
CA THR A 160 -2.38 -2.11 -15.18
C THR A 160 -3.82 -2.34 -14.77
N VAL A 161 -4.21 -1.76 -13.63
CA VAL A 161 -5.53 -1.96 -13.02
C VAL A 161 -6.32 -0.67 -13.17
N ALA A 162 -7.15 -0.60 -14.20
CA ALA A 162 -8.00 0.55 -14.46
C ALA A 162 -9.03 0.72 -13.33
N PHE A 163 -8.72 1.60 -12.38
CA PHE A 163 -9.60 1.94 -11.26
C PHE A 163 -10.72 2.88 -11.71
N PRO A 164 -11.91 2.78 -11.09
CA PRO A 164 -12.97 3.75 -11.35
C PRO A 164 -12.56 5.14 -10.82
N ALA A 165 -13.04 6.20 -11.47
CA ALA A 165 -12.62 7.59 -11.19
C ALA A 165 -12.85 8.05 -9.73
N TYR A 166 -13.78 7.43 -9.00
CA TYR A 166 -14.04 7.74 -7.59
C TYR A 166 -13.07 7.04 -6.62
N TYR A 167 -12.35 6.00 -7.06
CA TYR A 167 -11.48 5.19 -6.20
C TYR A 167 -10.37 6.00 -5.50
N PRO A 168 -9.64 6.92 -6.16
CA PRO A 168 -8.60 7.72 -5.52
C PRO A 168 -9.15 8.52 -4.32
N TRP A 169 -10.29 9.17 -4.53
CA TRP A 169 -10.96 10.00 -3.51
C TRP A 169 -11.54 9.17 -2.38
N MET A 170 -12.13 8.01 -2.70
CA MET A 170 -12.61 7.06 -1.71
C MET A 170 -11.46 6.58 -0.83
N ARG A 171 -10.34 6.13 -1.42
CA ARG A 171 -9.17 5.66 -0.68
C ARG A 171 -8.56 6.77 0.18
N PHE A 172 -8.42 7.98 -0.35
CA PHE A 172 -7.96 9.14 0.42
C PHE A 172 -8.88 9.45 1.60
N ALA A 173 -10.20 9.49 1.39
CA ALA A 173 -11.16 9.77 2.45
C ALA A 173 -11.12 8.70 3.53
N LEU A 174 -11.05 7.42 3.17
CA LEU A 174 -10.98 6.31 4.12
C LEU A 174 -9.67 6.34 4.92
N ASN A 175 -8.52 6.32 4.25
CA ASN A 175 -7.23 6.32 4.91
C ASN A 175 -7.00 7.60 5.72
N GLY A 176 -7.37 8.75 5.17
CA GLY A 176 -7.30 10.04 5.83
C GLY A 176 -8.15 10.08 7.09
N THR A 177 -9.40 9.61 7.02
CA THR A 177 -10.30 9.58 8.18
C THR A 177 -9.79 8.63 9.26
N VAL A 178 -9.33 7.42 8.90
CA VAL A 178 -8.83 6.46 9.89
C VAL A 178 -7.56 6.99 10.55
N ASN A 179 -6.59 7.45 9.75
CA ASN A 179 -5.34 8.00 10.25
C ASN A 179 -5.58 9.23 11.13
N ALA A 180 -6.51 10.12 10.76
CA ALA A 180 -6.91 11.26 11.58
C ALA A 180 -7.56 10.83 12.89
N THR A 181 -8.51 9.91 12.84
CA THR A 181 -9.28 9.46 14.01
C THR A 181 -8.40 8.75 15.04
N LEU A 182 -7.38 8.01 14.59
CA LEU A 182 -6.45 7.32 15.50
C LEU A 182 -5.30 8.24 15.98
N SER A 183 -4.78 9.09 15.11
CA SER A 183 -3.59 9.89 15.42
C SER A 183 -3.91 11.17 16.18
N ILE A 184 -5.08 11.80 15.96
CA ILE A 184 -5.48 13.02 16.70
C ILE A 184 -5.55 12.74 18.21
N PRO A 185 -6.29 11.71 18.71
CA PRO A 185 -6.34 11.44 20.15
C PRO A 185 -4.97 11.07 20.73
N PHE A 186 -4.14 10.35 19.97
CA PHE A 186 -2.76 10.04 20.39
C PHE A 186 -1.93 11.32 20.56
N LEU A 187 -1.98 12.23 19.59
CA LEU A 187 -1.26 13.50 19.63
C LEU A 187 -1.78 14.43 20.73
N MET A 188 -3.09 14.49 20.95
CA MET A 188 -3.66 15.28 22.04
C MET A 188 -3.09 14.84 23.39
N VAL A 189 -3.00 13.53 23.64
CA VAL A 189 -2.42 13.02 24.88
C VAL A 189 -0.92 13.31 24.93
N ALA A 190 -0.16 13.03 23.86
CA ALA A 190 1.27 13.30 23.83
C ALA A 190 1.60 14.78 24.10
N VAL A 191 0.85 15.71 23.50
CA VAL A 191 1.02 17.16 23.71
C VAL A 191 0.62 17.56 25.13
N ASN A 192 -0.45 17.01 25.69
CA ASN A 192 -0.87 17.31 27.06
C ASN A 192 0.14 16.81 28.09
N TYR A 193 0.68 15.61 27.92
CA TYR A 193 1.74 15.08 28.77
C TYR A 193 3.03 15.87 28.63
N TYR A 194 3.40 16.27 27.41
CA TYR A 194 4.55 17.13 27.19
C TYR A 194 4.39 18.48 27.92
N ARG A 195 3.23 19.13 27.81
CA ARG A 195 2.94 20.39 28.51
C ARG A 195 2.95 20.27 30.03
N ARG A 196 2.55 19.10 30.58
CA ARG A 196 2.44 18.90 32.03
C ARG A 196 3.75 18.47 32.68
N TYR A 197 4.53 17.61 32.02
CA TYR A 197 5.73 16.99 32.59
C TYR A 197 7.05 17.48 31.98
N GLY A 198 7.01 18.14 30.81
CA GLY A 198 8.17 18.77 30.19
C GLY A 198 9.31 17.82 29.79
N SER A 199 9.06 16.51 29.65
CA SER A 199 10.12 15.55 29.32
C SER A 199 10.46 15.54 27.82
N ASP A 200 11.76 15.58 27.52
CA ASP A 200 12.31 15.59 26.15
C ASP A 200 11.89 14.37 25.32
N MET A 201 11.61 13.23 25.97
CA MET A 201 11.13 12.03 25.28
C MET A 201 9.74 12.27 24.66
N TRP A 202 8.86 12.99 25.36
CA TRP A 202 7.54 13.35 24.84
C TRP A 202 7.62 14.45 23.78
N ALA A 203 8.61 15.34 23.87
CA ALA A 203 8.90 16.31 22.81
C ALA A 203 9.27 15.60 21.49
N CYS A 204 10.21 14.65 21.55
CA CYS A 204 10.64 13.90 20.37
C CYS A 204 9.48 13.07 19.81
N LEU A 205 8.76 12.33 20.67
CA LEU A 205 7.65 11.49 20.26
C LEU A 205 6.51 12.28 19.60
N SER A 206 6.16 13.44 20.16
CA SER A 206 5.12 14.31 19.57
C SER A 206 5.56 14.90 18.23
N ARG A 207 6.82 15.36 18.12
CA ARG A 207 7.37 15.89 16.87
C ARG A 207 7.39 14.84 15.76
N ASP A 208 7.89 13.64 16.05
CA ASP A 208 8.00 12.56 15.07
C ASP A 208 6.60 12.04 14.69
N GLY A 209 5.67 12.00 15.66
CA GLY A 209 4.27 11.66 15.41
C GLY A 209 3.55 12.66 14.51
N ILE A 210 3.74 13.97 14.74
CA ILE A 210 3.17 15.04 13.88
C ILE A 210 3.76 14.93 12.47
N LEU A 211 5.08 14.78 12.35
CA LEU A 211 5.74 14.69 11.06
C LEU A 211 5.22 13.49 10.26
N TYR A 212 5.15 12.31 10.88
CA TYR A 212 4.59 11.11 10.23
C TYR A 212 3.14 11.33 9.79
N MET A 213 2.31 11.94 10.64
CA MET A 213 0.90 12.19 10.33
C MET A 213 0.73 13.17 9.16
N VAL A 214 1.50 14.25 9.14
CA VAL A 214 1.50 15.23 8.04
C VAL A 214 2.00 14.57 6.76
N CYS A 215 3.09 13.82 6.80
CA CYS A 215 3.61 13.07 5.66
C CYS A 215 2.59 12.06 5.13
N ALA A 216 1.91 11.32 6.01
CA ALA A 216 0.90 10.36 5.62
C ALA A 216 -0.30 11.02 4.93
N ILE A 217 -0.83 12.13 5.49
CA ILE A 217 -1.95 12.85 4.89
C ILE A 217 -1.52 13.50 3.55
N ALA A 218 -0.36 14.13 3.51
CA ALA A 218 0.17 14.76 2.30
C ALA A 218 0.46 13.74 1.20
N SER A 219 1.01 12.57 1.55
CA SER A 219 1.25 11.46 0.62
C SER A 219 -0.06 10.95 0.04
N ASN A 220 -1.04 10.61 0.88
CA ASN A 220 -2.34 10.12 0.41
C ASN A 220 -3.06 11.18 -0.45
N LEU A 221 -2.97 12.47 -0.09
CA LEU A 221 -3.55 13.55 -0.88
C LEU A 221 -2.84 13.68 -2.22
N ALA A 222 -1.51 13.67 -2.23
CA ALA A 222 -0.73 13.70 -3.46
C ALA A 222 -1.09 12.51 -4.35
N ALA A 223 -1.09 11.28 -3.83
CA ALA A 223 -1.48 10.09 -4.57
C ALA A 223 -2.89 10.22 -5.19
N ALA A 224 -3.86 10.75 -4.43
CA ALA A 224 -5.20 11.00 -4.94
C ALA A 224 -5.23 12.05 -6.07
N LEU A 225 -4.49 13.14 -5.94
CA LEU A 225 -4.39 14.19 -6.96
C LEU A 225 -3.69 13.66 -8.23
N PHE A 226 -2.51 13.03 -8.10
CA PHE A 226 -1.76 12.48 -9.24
C PHE A 226 -2.58 11.42 -9.99
N SER A 227 -3.30 10.57 -9.27
CA SER A 227 -4.15 9.54 -9.86
C SER A 227 -5.40 10.12 -10.52
N SER A 228 -6.10 11.06 -9.87
CA SER A 228 -7.33 11.65 -10.42
C SER A 228 -7.11 12.54 -11.64
N PHE A 229 -6.01 13.29 -11.68
CA PHE A 229 -5.67 14.14 -12.82
C PHE A 229 -4.85 13.43 -13.90
N ALA A 230 -4.50 12.16 -13.70
CA ALA A 230 -3.66 11.37 -14.60
C ALA A 230 -2.39 12.11 -15.06
N TRP A 231 -1.75 12.88 -14.17
CA TRP A 231 -0.58 13.71 -14.51
C TRP A 231 0.59 12.89 -15.07
N LEU A 232 0.71 11.63 -14.65
CA LEU A 232 1.72 10.68 -15.11
C LEU A 232 1.19 9.70 -16.17
N GLY A 233 -0.01 9.96 -16.72
CA GLY A 233 -0.72 9.02 -17.58
C GLY A 233 -1.00 7.71 -16.85
N GLY A 234 -0.73 6.57 -17.50
CA GLY A 234 -0.89 5.24 -16.92
C GLY A 234 0.05 4.92 -15.76
N MET A 235 1.11 5.71 -15.52
CA MET A 235 1.97 5.55 -14.34
C MET A 235 1.38 6.10 -13.05
N SER A 236 0.25 6.81 -13.12
CA SER A 236 -0.35 7.41 -11.93
C SER A 236 -0.78 6.37 -10.89
N GLU A 237 -1.09 5.14 -11.32
CA GLU A 237 -1.44 4.01 -10.45
C GLU A 237 -0.27 3.53 -9.60
N TRP A 238 0.97 3.71 -10.04
CA TRP A 238 2.16 3.29 -9.29
C TRP A 238 2.41 4.17 -8.05
N MET A 239 1.86 5.39 -8.02
CA MET A 239 2.02 6.26 -6.86
C MET A 239 1.36 5.70 -5.59
N TYR A 240 0.37 4.82 -5.72
CA TYR A 240 -0.23 4.13 -4.57
C TYR A 240 0.70 3.15 -3.85
N PHE A 241 1.77 2.70 -4.52
CA PHE A 241 2.79 1.84 -3.90
C PHE A 241 3.88 2.66 -3.19
N LEU A 242 3.97 3.96 -3.48
CA LEU A 242 4.93 4.88 -2.88
C LEU A 242 4.35 5.65 -1.68
N ASP A 243 3.12 5.35 -1.28
CA ASP A 243 2.50 6.01 -0.14
C ASP A 243 3.27 5.73 1.17
N CYS A 244 3.54 6.79 1.93
CA CYS A 244 4.35 6.76 3.16
C CYS A 244 3.64 6.18 4.40
N THR A 245 2.58 5.38 4.22
CA THR A 245 1.76 4.78 5.30
C THR A 245 2.12 3.33 5.58
#